data_AF-A0A521SPP1-F1
#
_entry.id   AF-A0A521SPP1-F1
#
_cell.length_a   1.000
_cell.length_b   1.000
_cell.length_c   1.000
_cell.angle_alpha   90.00
_cell.angle_beta   90.00
_cell.angle_gamma   90.00
#
_symmetry.space_group_name_H-M   'P 1'
#
loop_
_entity.id
_entity.type
_entity.pdbx_description
1 polymer ?
#
loop_
_entity_poly.entity_id
_entity_poly.type
_entity_poly.pdbx_seq_one_letter_code
_entity_poly.pdbx_strand_id
1 'polypeptide(L)'
;MKRIFPVLVLVIFIGGAESAGAVDAARLYADKCAPCHGPGGRGGPSAPPHKRNAFITEGSPEEIKQVIMNGRQGAEKKYPDFPLAMPGGLVTEAQADALVPYLKGPLQTGKGGVPRGRCGPGEHRGPRCGRGMR
;
A
#
# COMPACT_ATOMS: atom_id res chain seq x y z
N MET A 1 56.95 6.97 -22.68
CA MET A 1 56.08 8.09 -22.31
C MET A 1 54.66 7.76 -22.75
N LYS A 2 53.71 7.87 -21.81
CA LYS A 2 52.23 7.77 -21.89
C LYS A 2 51.59 6.60 -22.66
N ARG A 3 51.12 5.63 -21.87
CA ARG A 3 50.23 4.51 -22.24
C ARG A 3 48.90 5.06 -22.75
N ILE A 4 48.52 4.65 -23.96
CA ILE A 4 47.20 4.89 -24.54
C ILE A 4 46.25 3.84 -23.94
N PHE A 5 45.47 4.25 -22.94
CA PHE A 5 44.29 3.51 -22.49
C PHE A 5 43.12 4.47 -22.54
N PRO A 6 42.19 4.32 -23.50
CA PRO A 6 40.81 4.60 -23.14
C PRO A 6 39.88 3.61 -23.85
N VAL A 7 39.67 2.45 -23.25
CA VAL A 7 38.45 1.68 -23.47
C VAL A 7 37.79 1.53 -22.10
N LEU A 8 37.37 2.68 -21.56
CA LEU A 8 36.44 2.76 -20.44
C LEU A 8 35.06 2.40 -21.01
N VAL A 9 34.76 1.10 -21.09
CA VAL A 9 33.39 0.62 -21.28
C VAL A 9 32.63 0.90 -19.98
N LEU A 10 32.08 2.10 -19.88
CA LEU A 10 31.10 2.46 -18.87
C LEU A 10 29.80 1.72 -19.23
N VAL A 11 29.66 0.47 -18.77
CA VAL A 11 28.37 -0.23 -18.78
C VAL A 11 27.49 0.47 -17.75
N ILE A 12 26.77 1.49 -18.20
CA ILE A 12 25.64 2.06 -17.46
C ILE A 12 24.59 0.96 -17.43
N PHE A 13 24.57 0.17 -16.36
CA PHE A 13 23.36 -0.57 -15.99
C PHE A 13 22.31 0.47 -15.64
N ILE A 14 21.52 0.83 -16.66
CA ILE A 14 20.28 1.59 -16.52
C ILE A 14 19.36 0.71 -15.67
N GLY A 15 19.45 0.88 -14.35
CA GLY A 15 18.45 0.41 -13.40
C GLY A 15 17.18 1.24 -13.59
N GLY A 16 16.43 0.90 -14.64
CA GLY A 16 15.06 1.37 -14.82
C GLY A 16 14.21 0.72 -13.74
N ALA A 17 13.85 1.51 -12.72
CA ALA A 17 12.66 1.23 -11.95
C ALA A 17 11.46 1.40 -12.89
N GLU A 18 11.11 0.32 -13.58
CA GLU A 18 9.98 0.22 -14.49
C GLU A 18 8.74 0.68 -13.73
N SER A 19 8.31 1.92 -13.98
CA SER A 19 7.12 2.50 -13.38
C SER A 19 5.92 2.00 -14.18
N ALA A 20 5.63 0.70 -14.10
CA ALA A 20 4.43 0.12 -14.66
C ALA A 20 3.21 0.79 -14.01
N GLY A 21 2.55 1.69 -14.75
CA GLY A 21 1.30 2.37 -14.40
C GLY A 21 1.11 2.64 -12.92
N ALA A 22 1.75 3.68 -12.38
CA ALA A 22 1.84 3.95 -10.95
C ALA A 22 0.46 3.88 -10.25
N VAL A 23 0.16 2.75 -9.63
CA VAL A 23 -0.98 2.60 -8.73
C VAL A 23 -0.69 3.48 -7.51
N ASP A 24 -1.53 4.49 -7.28
CA ASP A 24 -1.45 5.28 -6.05
C ASP A 24 -1.89 4.42 -4.86
N ALA A 25 -0.95 3.70 -4.27
CA ALA A 25 -1.18 2.79 -3.16
C ALA A 25 -1.72 3.52 -1.92
N ALA A 26 -1.39 4.80 -1.73
CA ALA A 26 -1.92 5.60 -0.64
C ALA A 26 -3.41 5.85 -0.83
N ARG A 27 -3.82 6.28 -2.04
CA ARG A 27 -5.23 6.46 -2.39
C ARG A 27 -6.00 5.15 -2.30
N LEU A 28 -5.44 4.10 -2.89
CA LEU A 28 -6.02 2.77 -2.85
C LEU A 28 -6.24 2.27 -1.42
N TYR A 29 -5.27 2.49 -0.52
CA TYR A 29 -5.43 2.17 0.90
C TYR A 29 -6.58 2.97 1.54
N ALA A 30 -6.68 4.26 1.24
CA ALA A 30 -7.75 5.11 1.78
C ALA A 30 -9.15 4.67 1.32
N ASP A 31 -9.27 4.16 0.10
CA ASP A 31 -10.55 3.77 -0.48
C ASP A 31 -10.95 2.34 -0.09
N LYS A 32 -9.99 1.41 -0.01
CA LYS A 32 -10.26 -0.03 0.17
C LYS A 32 -9.98 -0.55 1.58
N CYS A 33 -8.99 -0.01 2.28
CA CYS A 33 -8.50 -0.58 3.55
C CYS A 33 -8.90 0.28 4.76
N ALA A 34 -8.80 1.61 4.64
CA ALA A 34 -9.09 2.55 5.72
C ALA A 34 -10.53 2.51 6.27
N PRO A 35 -11.58 2.12 5.50
CA PRO A 35 -12.92 1.95 6.06
C PRO A 35 -12.98 0.98 7.24
N CYS A 36 -12.17 -0.08 7.23
CA CYS A 36 -12.14 -1.07 8.30
C CYS A 36 -10.93 -0.89 9.24
N HIS A 37 -9.77 -0.56 8.70
CA HIS A 37 -8.50 -0.48 9.43
C HIS A 37 -8.10 0.93 9.86
N GLY A 38 -8.99 1.90 9.63
CA GLY A 38 -8.82 3.28 10.02
C GLY A 38 -7.86 4.08 9.12
N PRO A 39 -8.04 5.41 9.03
CA PRO A 39 -7.09 6.28 8.35
C PRO A 39 -5.67 6.12 8.92
N GLY A 40 -4.71 5.94 8.03
CA GLY A 40 -3.30 5.73 8.39
C GLY A 40 -3.04 4.41 9.13
N GLY A 41 -3.95 3.43 9.06
CA GLY A 41 -3.74 2.09 9.60
C GLY A 41 -3.68 1.99 11.11
N ARG A 42 -4.34 2.91 11.80
CA ARG A 42 -4.40 2.95 13.27
C ARG A 42 -5.31 1.87 13.89
N GLY A 43 -6.09 1.15 13.07
CA GLY A 43 -7.06 0.16 13.54
C GLY A 43 -8.34 0.78 14.10
N GLY A 44 -9.22 -0.08 14.60
CA GLY A 44 -10.46 0.29 15.27
C GLY A 44 -11.19 -0.94 15.78
N PRO A 45 -12.43 -0.78 16.30
CA PRO A 45 -13.24 -1.90 16.79
C PRO A 45 -13.54 -2.97 15.74
N SER A 46 -13.53 -2.57 14.46
CA SER A 46 -13.81 -3.45 13.32
C SER A 46 -12.61 -4.29 12.88
N ALA A 47 -11.39 -3.79 13.05
CA ALA A 47 -10.20 -4.43 12.50
C ALA A 47 -8.90 -3.98 13.17
N PRO A 48 -7.86 -4.83 13.22
CA PRO A 48 -6.61 -4.52 13.90
C PRO A 48 -5.85 -3.37 13.22
N PRO A 49 -4.95 -2.69 13.95
CA PRO A 49 -4.02 -1.75 13.35
C PRO A 49 -3.11 -2.44 12.33
N HIS A 50 -2.78 -1.72 11.26
CA HIS A 50 -1.69 -2.07 10.35
C HIS A 50 -0.37 -1.43 10.79
N LYS A 51 -0.43 -0.31 11.51
CA LYS A 51 0.75 0.33 12.08
C LYS A 51 1.35 -0.53 13.19
N ARG A 52 2.67 -0.73 13.14
CA ARG A 52 3.46 -1.49 14.13
C ARG A 52 2.91 -2.90 14.40
N ASN A 53 2.17 -3.45 13.44
CA ASN A 53 1.66 -4.81 13.52
C ASN A 53 2.76 -5.76 13.06
N ALA A 54 3.14 -6.72 13.91
CA ALA A 54 4.17 -7.71 13.63
C ALA A 54 3.93 -8.47 12.31
N PHE A 55 2.67 -8.80 11.99
CA PHE A 55 2.34 -9.44 10.71
C PHE A 55 2.72 -8.57 9.50
N ILE A 56 2.54 -7.25 9.61
CA ILE A 56 2.91 -6.31 8.54
C ILE A 56 4.41 -6.05 8.55
N THR A 57 5.03 -5.83 9.71
CA THR A 57 6.45 -5.45 9.79
C THR A 57 7.38 -6.62 9.55
N GLU A 58 7.09 -7.78 10.13
CA GLU A 58 7.96 -8.97 10.14
C GLU A 58 7.50 -10.06 9.16
N GLY A 59 6.20 -10.11 8.84
CA GLY A 59 5.65 -11.09 7.90
C GLY A 59 6.16 -10.93 6.47
N SER A 60 6.12 -12.02 5.69
CA SER A 60 6.59 -12.00 4.30
C SER A 60 5.63 -11.19 3.42
N PRO A 61 6.14 -10.45 2.42
CA PRO A 61 5.31 -9.76 1.43
C PRO A 61 4.27 -10.68 0.76
N GLU A 62 4.66 -11.92 0.47
CA GLU A 62 3.83 -12.91 -0.19
C GLU A 62 2.68 -13.34 0.70
N GLU A 63 2.92 -13.56 1.99
CA GLU A 63 1.88 -13.94 2.95
C GLU A 63 0.89 -12.79 3.17
N ILE A 64 1.37 -11.55 3.23
CA ILE A 64 0.51 -10.36 3.28
C ILE A 64 -0.36 -10.28 2.02
N LYS A 65 0.23 -10.50 0.83
CA LYS A 65 -0.49 -10.52 -0.44
C LYS A 65 -1.57 -11.59 -0.47
N GLN A 66 -1.26 -12.81 -0.05
CA GLN A 66 -2.23 -13.91 0.03
C GLN A 66 -3.42 -13.58 0.93
N VAL A 67 -3.16 -12.97 2.08
CA VAL A 67 -4.24 -12.51 2.97
C VAL A 67 -5.09 -11.43 2.30
N ILE A 68 -4.48 -10.44 1.64
CA ILE A 68 -5.21 -9.38 0.92
C ILE A 68 -6.09 -9.96 -0.20
N MET A 69 -5.59 -10.95 -0.94
CA MET A 69 -6.29 -11.53 -2.09
C MET A 69 -7.40 -12.48 -1.66
N ASN A 70 -7.14 -13.37 -0.72
CA ASN A 70 -8.06 -14.44 -0.34
C ASN A 70 -8.97 -14.05 0.83
N GLY A 71 -8.63 -12.98 1.57
CA GLY A 71 -9.31 -12.64 2.80
C GLY A 71 -8.94 -13.56 3.97
N ARG A 72 -9.65 -13.41 5.07
CA ARG A 72 -9.60 -14.31 6.23
C ARG A 72 -10.97 -14.37 6.91
N GLN A 73 -11.31 -15.50 7.50
CA GLN A 73 -12.54 -15.57 8.29
C GLN A 73 -12.38 -14.75 9.58
N GLY A 74 -13.46 -14.07 9.97
CA GLY A 74 -13.55 -13.34 11.23
C GLY A 74 -13.79 -14.29 12.38
N ALA A 75 -13.57 -13.84 13.62
CA ALA A 75 -13.81 -14.60 14.86
C ALA A 75 -13.16 -16.00 14.94
N GLU A 76 -12.21 -16.34 14.05
CA GLU A 76 -11.43 -17.57 14.21
C GLU A 76 -10.75 -17.58 15.59
N LYS A 77 -10.44 -18.76 16.14
CA LYS A 77 -9.84 -18.91 17.48
C LYS A 77 -8.62 -18.01 17.72
N LYS A 78 -7.92 -17.64 16.65
CA LYS A 78 -6.74 -16.74 16.65
C LYS A 78 -7.08 -15.25 16.73
N TYR A 79 -8.31 -14.84 16.39
CA TYR A 79 -8.75 -13.44 16.29
C TYR A 79 -10.12 -13.19 16.96
N PRO A 80 -10.29 -13.50 18.26
CA PRO A 80 -11.58 -13.37 18.96
C PRO A 80 -12.08 -11.91 19.04
N ASP A 81 -11.15 -10.94 19.07
CA ASP A 81 -11.48 -9.52 19.17
C ASP A 81 -11.95 -8.89 17.85
N PHE A 82 -11.80 -9.60 16.72
CA PHE A 82 -12.15 -9.12 15.40
C PHE A 82 -13.17 -10.06 14.74
N PRO A 83 -14.46 -9.94 15.09
CA PRO A 83 -15.49 -10.84 14.60
C PRO A 83 -15.81 -10.64 13.12
N LEU A 84 -15.41 -9.49 12.54
CA LEU A 84 -15.59 -9.22 11.13
C LEU A 84 -14.57 -9.98 10.28
N ALA A 85 -15.07 -10.72 9.30
CA ALA A 85 -14.24 -11.34 8.27
C ALA A 85 -13.61 -10.26 7.40
N MET A 86 -12.38 -10.54 6.94
CA MET A 86 -11.76 -9.75 5.89
C MET A 86 -12.14 -10.39 4.56
N PRO A 87 -12.95 -9.74 3.71
CA PRO A 87 -13.32 -10.33 2.43
C PRO A 87 -12.12 -10.35 1.48
N GLY A 88 -12.01 -11.43 0.70
CA GLY A 88 -11.09 -11.51 -0.44
C GLY A 88 -11.61 -10.76 -1.66
N GLY A 89 -10.76 -10.61 -2.68
CA GLY A 89 -11.14 -10.02 -3.97
C GLY A 89 -11.43 -8.51 -3.97
N LEU A 90 -11.05 -7.79 -2.90
CA LEU A 90 -11.24 -6.32 -2.82
C LEU A 90 -10.34 -5.53 -3.77
N VAL A 91 -9.25 -6.14 -4.21
CA VAL A 91 -8.21 -5.55 -5.04
C VAL A 91 -7.78 -6.52 -6.12
N THR A 92 -7.27 -5.98 -7.23
CA THR A 92 -6.62 -6.79 -8.27
C THR A 92 -5.21 -7.20 -7.86
N GLU A 93 -4.63 -8.16 -8.57
CA GLU A 93 -3.25 -8.61 -8.34
C GLU A 93 -2.25 -7.44 -8.39
N ALA A 94 -2.33 -6.61 -9.43
CA ALA A 94 -1.48 -5.44 -9.59
C ALA A 94 -1.67 -4.39 -8.48
N GLN A 95 -2.89 -4.27 -7.95
CA GLN A 95 -3.20 -3.41 -6.81
C GLN A 95 -2.62 -3.96 -5.51
N ALA A 96 -2.67 -5.28 -5.32
CA ALA A 96 -2.05 -5.94 -4.17
C ALA A 96 -0.52 -5.77 -4.19
N ASP A 97 0.11 -5.90 -5.36
CA ASP A 97 1.55 -5.68 -5.54
C ASP A 97 1.99 -4.26 -5.19
N ALA A 98 1.14 -3.27 -5.46
CA ALA A 98 1.39 -1.88 -5.05
C ALA A 98 1.14 -1.64 -3.56
N LEU A 99 0.16 -2.33 -2.97
CA LEU A 99 -0.24 -2.15 -1.57
C LEU A 99 0.76 -2.74 -0.59
N VAL A 100 1.29 -3.94 -0.84
CA VAL A 100 2.20 -4.63 0.09
C VAL A 100 3.42 -3.76 0.48
N PRO A 101 4.20 -3.18 -0.45
CA PRO A 101 5.32 -2.31 -0.07
C PRO A 101 4.85 -1.04 0.63
N TYR A 102 3.69 -0.49 0.24
CA TYR A 102 3.09 0.66 0.91
C TYR A 102 2.74 0.37 2.38
N LEU A 103 2.15 -0.79 2.66
CA LEU A 103 1.80 -1.25 4.01
C LEU A 103 3.05 -1.42 4.88
N LYS A 104 4.12 -2.00 4.33
CA LYS A 104 5.37 -2.25 5.07
C LYS A 104 6.23 -1.00 5.26
N GLY A 105 6.17 -0.02 4.35
CA GLY A 105 7.03 1.16 4.38
C GLY A 105 6.29 2.48 4.67
N PRO A 106 5.82 3.22 3.65
CA PRO A 106 5.20 4.54 3.79
C PRO A 106 4.11 4.64 4.87
N LEU A 107 3.25 3.61 5.00
CA LEU A 107 2.21 3.60 6.02
C LEU A 107 2.78 3.61 7.46
N GLN A 108 3.89 2.92 7.68
CA GLN A 108 4.54 2.78 8.99
C GLN A 108 5.22 4.08 9.43
N THR A 109 5.83 4.79 8.48
CA THR A 109 6.57 6.04 8.75
C THR A 109 5.67 7.29 8.82
N GLY A 110 4.37 7.14 8.58
CA GLY A 110 3.43 8.26 8.52
C GLY A 110 3.54 9.12 7.26
N LYS A 111 4.46 8.79 6.35
CA LYS A 111 4.62 9.44 5.03
C LYS A 111 3.64 8.92 3.98
N GLY A 112 2.91 7.85 4.27
CA GLY A 112 1.96 7.24 3.34
C GLY A 112 0.60 7.92 3.27
N GLY A 113 0.28 8.90 4.13
CA GLY A 113 -1.05 9.54 4.12
C GLY A 113 -1.39 10.13 2.74
N VAL A 114 -2.58 9.84 2.22
CA VAL A 114 -3.09 10.47 1.00
C VAL A 114 -2.96 11.98 1.14
N PRO A 115 -2.24 12.68 0.25
CA PRO A 115 -2.15 14.13 0.31
C PRO A 115 -3.58 14.69 0.26
N ARG A 116 -3.95 15.46 1.29
CA ARG A 116 -5.23 16.18 1.31
C ARG A 116 -5.23 17.12 0.09
N GLY A 117 -6.01 16.79 -0.95
CA GLY A 117 -6.28 17.71 -2.05
C GLY A 117 -5.87 17.30 -3.46
N ARG A 118 -5.36 16.08 -3.73
CA ARG A 118 -5.12 15.64 -5.12
C ARG A 118 -6.23 14.69 -5.58
N CYS A 119 -7.08 15.16 -6.49
CA CYS A 119 -8.00 14.30 -7.23
C CYS A 119 -7.21 13.38 -8.14
N GLY A 120 -7.49 12.08 -8.09
CA GLY A 120 -6.92 11.13 -9.03
C GLY A 120 -7.46 11.35 -10.45
N PRO A 121 -6.72 10.95 -11.50
CA PRO A 121 -7.24 10.95 -12.86
C PRO A 121 -8.46 10.00 -12.95
N GLY A 122 -9.62 10.56 -13.32
CA GLY A 122 -10.91 9.82 -13.38
C GLY A 122 -11.89 10.14 -12.24
N GLU A 123 -11.45 10.78 -11.16
CA GLU A 123 -12.30 11.11 -10.01
C GLU A 123 -12.99 12.48 -10.23
N HIS A 124 -13.84 12.56 -11.23
CA HIS A 124 -14.62 13.78 -11.49
C HIS A 124 -15.84 13.76 -10.56
N ARG A 125 -15.82 14.64 -9.54
CA ARG A 125 -17.04 15.08 -8.81
C ARG A 125 -17.50 14.21 -7.61
N GLY A 126 -16.57 13.77 -6.76
CA GLY A 126 -16.88 13.22 -5.43
C GLY A 126 -16.72 14.24 -4.28
N PRO A 127 -17.50 14.16 -3.19
CA PRO A 127 -17.39 15.09 -2.04
C PRO A 127 -16.04 15.02 -1.29
N ARG A 128 -15.20 14.02 -1.62
CA ARG A 128 -13.87 13.81 -1.06
C ARG A 128 -12.75 14.54 -1.82
N CYS A 129 -13.09 15.14 -2.96
CA CYS A 129 -12.19 16.03 -3.70
C CYS A 129 -12.56 17.47 -3.37
N GLY A 130 -11.74 18.08 -2.52
CA GLY A 130 -11.76 19.49 -2.08
C GLY A 130 -12.94 20.32 -2.57
N ARG A 131 -14.03 20.34 -1.79
CA ARG A 131 -14.87 21.54 -1.78
C ARG A 131 -14.01 22.60 -1.12
N GLY A 132 -13.50 23.52 -1.93
CA GLY A 132 -12.59 24.56 -1.53
C GLY A 132 -12.99 25.20 -0.21
N MET A 133 -11.98 25.47 0.61
CA MET A 133 -12.04 26.42 1.71
C MET A 133 -12.78 27.68 1.21
N ARG A 134 -13.91 27.99 1.84
CA ARG A 134 -14.35 29.37 1.98
C ARG A 134 -13.89 29.82 3.37
#